data_AF-A0A6P0PMX7-F1
#
_entry.id   AF-A0A6P0PMX7-F1
#
_cell.length_a   1.000
_cell.length_b   1.000
_cell.length_c   1.000
_cell.angle_alpha   90.00
_cell.angle_beta   90.00
_cell.angle_gamma   90.00
#
_symmetry.space_group_name_H-M   'P 1'
#
loop_
_entity.id
_entity.type
_entity.pdbx_description
1 polymer ?
#
loop_
_entity_poly.entity_id
_entity_poly.type
_entity_poly.pdbx_seq_one_letter_code
_entity_poly.pdbx_strand_id
1 'polypeptide(L)'
;MNENTDQSRSFTVGDVGGDFKPIGSAMMSDNVQISGTVAESINQLPASPDPTKPGIKELLSQLIEAISTSSDLHDDDKAEALEQVKILAEVGNNPNDEAMKKKAKTAMKILKGTVSGLPNVAKLAESCSKLLPLITNLLGL
;
A
#
# COMPACT_ATOMS: atom_id res chain seq x y z
N MET A 1 -41.44 10.97 30.07
CA MET A 1 -40.74 12.19 29.68
C MET A 1 -39.24 11.90 29.74
N ASN A 2 -38.59 12.05 28.59
CA ASN A 2 -37.17 12.39 28.32
C ASN A 2 -36.32 12.77 29.55
N GLU A 3 -35.12 12.22 29.77
CA GLU A 3 -33.77 12.66 29.32
C GLU A 3 -32.79 12.16 30.41
N ASN A 4 -31.47 11.93 30.26
CA ASN A 4 -30.48 12.32 29.27
C ASN A 4 -29.24 11.39 29.44
N THR A 5 -28.47 11.31 28.37
CA THR A 5 -27.20 10.58 28.20
C THR A 5 -26.09 11.14 29.09
N ASP A 6 -25.37 10.28 29.83
CA ASP A 6 -24.00 10.60 30.28
C ASP A 6 -23.00 9.71 29.53
N GLN A 7 -22.34 10.30 28.54
CA GLN A 7 -21.19 9.75 27.85
C GLN A 7 -19.93 10.31 28.52
N SER A 8 -19.48 9.66 29.59
CA SER A 8 -18.16 9.92 30.17
C SER A 8 -17.31 8.66 30.04
N ARG A 9 -16.67 8.46 28.88
CA ARG A 9 -15.54 7.53 28.77
C ARG A 9 -14.34 8.18 29.45
N SER A 10 -14.17 7.88 30.74
CA SER A 10 -12.94 8.13 31.48
C SER A 10 -11.81 7.30 30.87
N PHE A 11 -10.91 7.93 30.12
CA PHE A 11 -9.62 7.34 29.77
C PHE A 11 -8.62 7.70 30.87
N THR A 12 -8.45 6.80 31.83
CA THR A 12 -7.42 6.93 32.87
C THR A 12 -6.13 6.35 32.35
N VAL A 13 -5.23 7.17 31.82
CA VAL A 13 -3.81 6.81 31.72
C VAL A 13 -3.20 7.10 33.07
N GLY A 14 -3.00 6.04 33.85
CA GLY A 14 -2.24 6.11 35.09
C GLY A 14 -0.82 6.58 34.78
N ASP A 15 -0.44 7.67 35.45
CA ASP A 15 0.94 8.09 35.62
C ASP A 15 1.76 6.91 36.18
N VAL A 16 2.81 6.50 35.47
CA VAL A 16 3.82 5.61 36.04
C VAL A 16 5.21 6.16 35.78
N GLY A 17 5.72 6.86 36.79
CA GLY A 17 7.16 6.98 37.03
C GLY A 17 7.75 5.61 37.32
N GLY A 18 8.59 5.14 36.39
CA GLY A 18 9.30 3.87 36.43
C GLY A 18 9.25 3.26 35.05
N ASP A 19 10.41 3.02 34.42
CA ASP A 19 10.65 2.46 33.08
C ASP A 19 9.50 1.63 32.49
N PHE A 20 8.47 2.30 31.99
CA PHE A 20 7.41 1.70 31.19
C PHE A 20 7.93 1.60 29.76
N LYS A 21 8.54 0.45 29.45
CA LYS A 21 8.58 -0.08 28.08
C LYS A 21 7.18 -0.61 27.80
N PRO A 22 6.32 0.06 27.01
CA PRO A 22 5.00 -0.47 26.71
C PRO A 22 5.14 -1.83 26.01
N ILE A 23 4.78 -2.88 26.75
CA ILE A 23 4.52 -4.23 26.27
C ILE A 23 3.25 -4.10 25.42
N GLY A 24 3.43 -3.84 24.13
CA GLY A 24 2.36 -3.48 23.19
C GLY A 24 2.89 -3.00 21.84
N SER A 25 4.14 -2.54 21.77
CA SER A 25 4.88 -2.48 20.53
C SER A 25 5.50 -3.85 20.26
N ALA A 26 4.66 -4.84 19.92
CA ALA A 26 5.15 -5.91 19.06
C ALA A 26 5.86 -5.21 17.91
N MET A 27 7.06 -5.67 17.56
CA MET A 27 7.73 -5.29 16.31
C MET A 27 6.68 -5.39 15.21
N MET A 28 6.03 -4.27 14.87
CA MET A 28 5.22 -4.21 13.67
C MET A 28 6.28 -4.28 12.60
N SER A 29 6.42 -5.45 11.96
CA SER A 29 7.33 -5.63 10.85
C SER A 29 7.20 -4.41 9.95
N ASP A 30 8.31 -3.85 9.51
CA ASP A 30 8.39 -2.63 8.71
C ASP A 30 7.34 -2.62 7.58
N ASN A 31 7.10 -3.79 6.99
CA ASN A 31 6.07 -4.12 6.01
C ASN A 31 4.63 -3.79 6.42
N VAL A 32 4.24 -4.02 7.69
CA VAL A 32 2.90 -3.72 8.21
C VAL A 32 2.69 -2.21 8.29
N GLN A 33 3.70 -1.48 8.77
CA GLN A 33 3.65 -0.02 8.85
C GLN A 33 3.67 0.64 7.46
N ILE A 34 4.50 0.12 6.55
CA ILE A 34 4.53 0.56 5.15
C ILE A 34 3.18 0.27 4.49
N SER A 35 2.67 -0.96 4.59
CA SER A 35 1.36 -1.33 4.01
C SER A 35 0.23 -0.41 4.46
N GLY A 36 0.18 -0.04 5.75
CA GLY A 36 -0.80 0.91 6.27
C GLY A 36 -0.70 2.30 5.62
N THR A 37 0.51 2.82 5.48
CA THR A 37 0.76 4.12 4.84
C THR A 37 0.44 4.10 3.34
N VAL A 38 0.77 3.00 2.65
CA VAL A 38 0.45 2.85 1.22
C VAL A 38 -1.05 2.72 1.02
N ALA A 39 -1.74 1.95 1.86
CA ALA A 39 -3.20 1.81 1.82
C ALA A 39 -3.90 3.17 2.04
N GLU A 40 -3.40 4.01 2.95
CA GLU A 40 -3.91 5.37 3.14
C GLU A 40 -3.75 6.21 1.86
N SER A 41 -2.57 6.15 1.23
CA SER A 41 -2.28 6.88 -0.03
C SER A 41 -3.20 6.42 -1.17
N ILE A 42 -3.47 5.11 -1.27
CA ILE A 42 -4.40 4.53 -2.24
C ILE A 42 -5.84 4.95 -1.96
N ASN A 43 -6.24 5.08 -0.70
CA ASN A 43 -7.59 5.49 -0.35
C ASN A 43 -7.94 6.92 -0.80
N GLN A 44 -6.92 7.77 -0.99
CA GLN A 44 -7.07 9.12 -1.55
C GLN A 44 -7.25 9.13 -3.07
N LEU A 45 -6.98 8.02 -3.76
CA LEU A 45 -7.14 7.94 -5.21
C LEU A 45 -8.61 8.01 -5.63
N PRO A 46 -8.91 8.65 -6.77
CA PRO A 46 -10.26 8.63 -7.31
C PRO A 46 -10.68 7.20 -7.65
N ALA A 47 -11.95 6.89 -7.39
CA ALA A 47 -12.56 5.64 -7.83
C ALA A 47 -12.59 5.57 -9.36
N SER A 48 -12.75 4.36 -9.90
CA SER A 48 -12.90 4.17 -11.35
C SER A 48 -14.12 4.94 -11.86
N PRO A 49 -13.99 5.70 -12.96
CA PRO A 49 -15.15 6.33 -13.60
C PRO A 49 -16.07 5.32 -14.29
N ASP A 50 -15.57 4.10 -14.55
CA ASP A 50 -16.33 2.99 -15.11
C ASP A 50 -16.45 1.88 -14.04
N PRO A 51 -17.66 1.60 -13.51
CA PRO A 51 -17.85 0.61 -12.46
C PRO A 51 -17.59 -0.83 -12.92
N THR A 52 -17.48 -1.05 -14.24
CA THR A 52 -17.20 -2.37 -14.82
C THR A 52 -15.70 -2.62 -15.03
N LYS A 53 -14.85 -1.60 -14.79
CA LYS A 53 -13.40 -1.70 -14.97
C LYS A 53 -12.67 -1.28 -13.69
N PRO A 54 -11.64 -2.02 -13.27
CA PRO A 54 -10.82 -1.62 -12.14
C PRO A 54 -10.08 -0.31 -12.45
N GLY A 55 -10.23 0.67 -11.57
CA GLY A 55 -9.48 1.92 -11.62
C GLY A 55 -8.09 1.78 -11.00
N ILE A 56 -7.31 2.86 -11.01
CA ILE A 56 -5.95 2.85 -10.44
C ILE A 56 -5.94 2.43 -8.97
N LYS A 57 -6.93 2.88 -8.18
CA LYS A 57 -7.13 2.49 -6.79
C LYS A 57 -7.21 0.97 -6.63
N GLU A 58 -8.15 0.34 -7.36
CA GLU A 58 -8.41 -1.09 -7.26
C GLU A 58 -7.22 -1.94 -7.72
N LEU A 59 -6.50 -1.51 -8.76
CA LEU A 59 -5.32 -2.21 -9.25
C LEU A 59 -4.14 -2.13 -8.26
N LEU A 60 -3.92 -0.96 -7.64
CA LEU A 60 -2.86 -0.79 -6.65
C LEU A 60 -3.19 -1.55 -5.36
N SER A 61 -4.47 -1.59 -4.93
CA SER A 61 -4.90 -2.42 -3.80
C SER A 61 -4.63 -3.92 -4.04
N GLN A 62 -4.96 -4.43 -5.22
CA GLN A 62 -4.65 -5.82 -5.60
C GLN A 62 -3.13 -6.08 -5.62
N LEU A 63 -2.34 -5.10 -6.05
CA LEU A 63 -0.88 -5.22 -6.08
C LEU A 63 -0.28 -5.25 -4.66
N ILE A 64 -0.75 -4.41 -3.72
CA ILE A 64 -0.37 -4.48 -2.31
C ILE A 64 -0.68 -5.87 -1.76
N GLU A 65 -1.89 -6.37 -1.96
CA GLU A 65 -2.30 -7.68 -1.43
C GLU A 65 -1.39 -8.79 -1.97
N ALA A 66 -1.11 -8.78 -3.28
CA ALA A 66 -0.22 -9.75 -3.90
C ALA A 66 1.20 -9.70 -3.32
N ILE A 67 1.75 -8.51 -3.07
CA ILE A 67 3.09 -8.33 -2.49
C ILE A 67 3.11 -8.77 -1.03
N SER A 68 2.16 -8.30 -0.21
CA SER A 68 2.11 -8.57 1.23
C SER A 68 1.88 -10.05 1.53
N THR A 69 1.06 -10.73 0.72
CA THR A 69 0.76 -12.17 0.88
C THR A 69 1.76 -13.09 0.18
N SER A 70 2.67 -12.54 -0.63
CA SER A 70 3.68 -13.33 -1.33
C SER A 70 4.59 -14.06 -0.33
N SER A 71 4.70 -15.37 -0.45
CA SER A 71 5.74 -16.15 0.22
C SER A 71 7.06 -16.19 -0.58
N ASP A 72 7.04 -15.67 -1.80
CA ASP A 72 8.16 -15.70 -2.74
C ASP A 72 9.11 -14.49 -2.56
N LEU A 73 8.75 -13.53 -1.71
CA LEU A 73 9.57 -12.37 -1.37
C LEU A 73 9.98 -12.38 0.11
N HIS A 74 11.21 -11.97 0.38
CA HIS A 74 11.66 -11.62 1.72
C HIS A 74 11.08 -10.27 2.17
N ASP A 75 11.11 -10.01 3.48
CA ASP A 75 10.52 -8.82 4.07
C ASP A 75 11.14 -7.52 3.51
N ASP A 76 12.45 -7.46 3.28
CA ASP A 76 13.10 -6.29 2.67
C ASP A 76 12.58 -6.02 1.24
N ASP A 77 12.50 -7.06 0.39
CA ASP A 77 11.99 -6.92 -0.98
C ASP A 77 10.51 -6.53 -1.01
N LYS A 78 9.71 -7.02 -0.04
CA LYS A 78 8.32 -6.59 0.13
C LYS A 78 8.22 -5.13 0.52
N ALA A 79 9.05 -4.67 1.46
CA ALA A 79 9.07 -3.29 1.90
C ALA A 79 9.42 -2.36 0.74
N GLU A 80 10.47 -2.68 -0.02
CA GLU A 80 10.86 -1.93 -1.21
C GLU A 80 9.75 -1.92 -2.27
N ALA A 81 9.14 -3.08 -2.56
CA ALA A 81 8.06 -3.19 -3.52
C ALA A 81 6.84 -2.36 -3.11
N LEU A 82 6.45 -2.38 -1.82
CA LEU A 82 5.35 -1.56 -1.32
C LEU A 82 5.67 -0.06 -1.39
N GLU A 83 6.91 0.35 -1.13
CA GLU A 83 7.33 1.74 -1.33
C GLU A 83 7.18 2.17 -2.81
N GLN A 84 7.51 1.28 -3.75
CA GLN A 84 7.25 1.55 -5.16
C GLN A 84 5.76 1.69 -5.47
N VAL A 85 4.90 0.88 -4.85
CA VAL A 85 3.43 1.01 -4.99
C VAL A 85 2.94 2.35 -4.45
N LYS A 86 3.52 2.87 -3.37
CA LYS A 86 3.20 4.19 -2.84
C LYS A 86 3.48 5.29 -3.86
N ILE A 87 4.64 5.25 -4.52
CA ILE A 87 4.99 6.21 -5.58
C ILE A 87 3.94 6.19 -6.70
N LEU A 88 3.45 5.01 -7.09
CA LEU A 88 2.39 4.90 -8.10
C LEU A 88 1.06 5.49 -7.63
N ALA A 89 0.72 5.34 -6.35
CA ALA A 89 -0.47 5.97 -5.76
C ALA A 89 -0.34 7.50 -5.72
N GLU A 90 0.84 8.04 -5.44
CA GLU A 90 1.09 9.48 -5.52
C GLU A 90 0.93 9.99 -6.97
N VAL A 91 1.42 9.24 -7.96
CA VAL A 91 1.26 9.58 -9.38
C VAL A 91 -0.20 9.47 -9.82
N GLY A 92 -0.94 8.50 -9.30
CA GLY A 92 -2.37 8.37 -9.59
C GLY A 92 -3.21 9.57 -9.11
N ASN A 93 -2.74 10.30 -8.10
CA ASN A 93 -3.35 11.56 -7.66
C ASN A 93 -3.01 12.74 -8.58
N ASN A 94 -1.82 12.73 -9.20
CA ASN A 94 -1.37 13.78 -10.11
C ASN A 94 -0.70 13.19 -11.37
N PRO A 95 -1.47 12.59 -12.29
CA PRO A 95 -0.92 11.86 -13.43
C PRO A 95 -0.32 12.78 -14.50
N ASN A 96 -0.50 14.10 -14.41
CA ASN A 96 0.02 15.06 -15.38
C ASN A 96 1.41 15.60 -15.01
N ASP A 97 1.93 15.28 -13.83
CA ASP A 97 3.25 15.72 -13.39
C ASP A 97 4.35 14.85 -14.04
N GLU A 98 5.12 15.44 -14.95
CA GLU A 98 6.19 14.76 -15.69
C GLU A 98 7.35 14.29 -14.80
N ALA A 99 7.63 14.96 -13.68
CA ALA A 99 8.62 14.51 -12.71
C ALA A 99 8.12 13.27 -11.95
N MET A 100 6.83 13.26 -11.59
CA MET A 100 6.19 12.09 -10.99
C MET A 100 6.11 10.92 -11.96
N LYS A 101 5.80 11.14 -13.25
CA LYS A 101 5.85 10.07 -14.27
C LYS A 101 7.23 9.41 -14.36
N LYS A 102 8.32 10.18 -14.25
CA LYS A 102 9.68 9.60 -14.21
C LYS A 102 9.86 8.71 -12.98
N LYS A 103 9.40 9.14 -11.81
CA LYS A 103 9.42 8.32 -10.58
C LYS A 103 8.57 7.06 -10.75
N ALA A 104 7.38 7.17 -11.34
CA ALA A 104 6.53 6.03 -11.64
C ALA A 104 7.20 5.03 -12.58
N LYS A 105 7.90 5.49 -13.62
CA LYS A 105 8.68 4.62 -14.52
C LYS A 105 9.79 3.89 -13.79
N THR A 106 10.46 4.55 -12.85
CA THR A 106 11.46 3.92 -11.98
C THR A 106 10.81 2.88 -11.07
N ALA A 107 9.72 3.23 -10.40
CA ALA A 107 8.94 2.32 -9.56
C ALA A 107 8.48 1.07 -10.34
N MET A 108 8.01 1.26 -11.58
CA MET A 108 7.66 0.16 -12.47
C MET A 108 8.84 -0.73 -12.85
N LYS A 109 10.03 -0.16 -13.05
CA LYS A 109 11.24 -0.94 -13.34
C LYS A 109 11.69 -1.74 -12.13
N ILE A 110 11.64 -1.15 -10.94
CA ILE A 110 11.99 -1.82 -9.69
C ILE A 110 11.00 -2.97 -9.46
N LEU A 111 9.69 -2.73 -9.50
CA LEU A 111 8.67 -3.78 -9.34
C LEU A 111 8.84 -4.92 -10.34
N LYS A 112 9.15 -4.61 -11.61
CA LYS A 112 9.48 -5.62 -12.63
C LYS A 112 10.76 -6.39 -12.28
N GLY A 113 11.79 -5.70 -11.80
CA GLY A 113 13.04 -6.30 -11.32
C GLY A 113 12.79 -7.26 -10.16
N THR A 114 12.08 -6.81 -9.12
CA THR A 114 11.69 -7.60 -7.95
C THR A 114 10.98 -8.89 -8.35
N VAL A 115 10.03 -8.84 -9.28
CA VAL A 115 9.33 -10.06 -9.74
C VAL A 115 10.09 -10.87 -10.78
N SER A 116 11.06 -10.29 -11.49
CA SER A 116 11.83 -11.01 -12.52
C SER A 116 12.77 -12.07 -11.95
N GLY A 117 13.12 -11.96 -10.65
CA GLY A 117 13.86 -12.98 -9.91
C GLY A 117 13.00 -14.15 -9.46
N LEU A 118 11.67 -14.07 -9.61
CA LEU A 118 10.74 -15.08 -9.14
C LEU A 118 10.43 -16.12 -10.22
N PRO A 119 10.08 -17.36 -9.83
CA PRO A 119 9.56 -18.34 -10.78
C PRO A 119 8.30 -17.81 -11.48
N ASN A 120 8.15 -18.01 -12.79
CA ASN A 120 6.94 -17.60 -13.50
C ASN A 120 5.63 -18.23 -12.96
N VAL A 121 5.73 -19.35 -12.25
CA VAL A 121 4.60 -20.01 -11.58
C VAL A 121 4.25 -19.39 -10.22
N ALA A 122 5.08 -18.47 -9.72
CA ALA A 122 4.80 -17.73 -8.49
C ALA A 122 3.57 -16.85 -8.69
N LYS A 123 2.66 -16.86 -7.70
CA LYS A 123 1.41 -16.09 -7.76
C LYS A 123 1.69 -14.60 -7.93
N LEU A 124 2.73 -14.08 -7.27
CA LEU A 124 3.11 -12.68 -7.40
C LEU A 124 3.57 -12.32 -8.82
N ALA A 125 4.37 -13.17 -9.47
CA ALA A 125 4.81 -12.95 -10.84
C ALA A 125 3.63 -12.93 -11.83
N GLU A 126 2.65 -13.83 -11.63
CA GLU A 126 1.41 -13.84 -12.40
C GLU A 126 0.59 -12.57 -12.19
N SER A 127 0.36 -12.17 -10.93
CA SER A 127 -0.37 -10.95 -10.57
C SER A 127 0.30 -9.72 -11.18
N CYS A 128 1.63 -9.58 -11.05
CA CYS A 128 2.36 -8.46 -11.64
C CYS A 128 2.29 -8.43 -13.17
N SER A 129 2.33 -9.59 -13.83
CA SER A 129 2.19 -9.67 -15.30
C SER A 129 0.82 -9.19 -15.78
N LYS A 130 -0.22 -9.30 -14.96
CA LYS A 130 -1.59 -8.83 -15.25
C LYS A 130 -1.79 -7.37 -14.85
N LEU A 131 -1.36 -6.99 -13.65
CA LEU A 131 -1.64 -5.69 -13.03
C LEU A 131 -0.73 -4.58 -13.56
N LEU A 132 0.58 -4.82 -13.74
CA LEU A 132 1.53 -3.78 -14.11
C LEU A 132 1.24 -3.13 -15.48
N PRO A 133 0.85 -3.87 -16.53
CA PRO A 133 0.43 -3.25 -17.80
C PRO A 133 -0.81 -2.37 -17.66
N LEU A 134 -1.79 -2.78 -16.86
CA LEU A 134 -3.01 -2.01 -16.63
C LEU A 134 -2.72 -0.71 -15.85
N ILE A 135 -1.89 -0.79 -14.82
CA ILE A 135 -1.43 0.37 -14.04
C ILE A 135 -0.66 1.34 -14.94
N THR A 136 0.27 0.84 -15.77
CA THR A 136 1.03 1.65 -16.73
C THR A 136 0.10 2.43 -17.67
N ASN A 137 -0.93 1.76 -18.19
CA ASN A 137 -1.90 2.37 -19.09
C ASN A 137 -2.73 3.46 -18.40
N LEU A 138 -3.22 3.21 -17.17
CA LEU A 138 -4.03 4.19 -16.42
C LEU A 138 -3.21 5.42 -15.97
N LEU A 139 -1.91 5.25 -15.73
CA LEU A 139 -1.00 6.34 -15.35
C LEU A 139 -0.39 7.07 -16.55
N GLY A 140 -0.64 6.62 -17.79
CA GLY A 140 -0.12 7.24 -19.01
C GLY A 140 1.42 7.21 -19.11
N LEU A 141 2.03 6.08 -18.73
CA LEU A 141 3.49 5.89 -18.67
C LEU A 141 4.10 5.31 -19.94
#